data_AF-A0A7X9JC56-F1
#
_entry.id   AF-A0A7X9JC56-F1
#
_cell.length_a   1.000
_cell.length_b   1.000
_cell.length_c   1.000
_cell.angle_alpha   90.00
_cell.angle_beta   90.00
_cell.angle_gamma   90.00
#
_symmetry.space_group_name_H-M   'P 1'
#
loop_
_entity.id
_entity.type
_entity.pdbx_description
1 polymer ?
#
loop_
_entity_poly.entity_id
_entity_poly.type
_entity_poly.pdbx_seq_one_letter_code
_entity_poly.pdbx_strand_id
1 'polypeptide(L)'
;TKDAGYKFSRLVNTEKEVKEVGKLFGQSQMMLGIDANEEKLKAEDLTARKYVLFSTHGILGNEIPYIKQPALVLSLVGNDKEDGFLTAAEIFNMNMNADIVGLSACKTGLGVQSAGEGVVGLSRAFMYAGTDTVLVSLWSVSDESTYKLMVKFFDGLKNGKDKLTALKDAKNYLRSSGYENPFYWAPFILMGEAN
;
A
#
# COMPACT_ATOMS: atom_id res chain seq x y z
N THR A 1 20.40 -4.28 -14.80
CA THR A 1 19.54 -3.47 -13.91
C THR A 1 20.39 -3.02 -12.74
N LYS A 2 20.12 -1.89 -12.08
CA LYS A 2 20.87 -1.46 -10.88
C LYS A 2 20.54 -2.41 -9.72
N ASP A 3 20.91 -3.67 -9.89
CA ASP A 3 20.70 -4.76 -8.95
C ASP A 3 21.75 -4.61 -7.87
N ALA A 4 21.37 -4.01 -6.74
CA ALA A 4 22.15 -4.13 -5.52
C ALA A 4 22.12 -5.57 -4.93
N GLY A 5 21.83 -6.61 -5.75
CA GLY A 5 21.70 -8.00 -5.33
C GLY A 5 20.38 -8.36 -4.62
N TYR A 6 19.49 -7.39 -4.39
CA TYR A 6 18.19 -7.62 -3.74
C TYR A 6 17.14 -8.03 -4.76
N LYS A 7 16.64 -9.26 -4.65
CA LYS A 7 15.57 -9.79 -5.52
C LYS A 7 14.23 -9.76 -4.80
N PHE A 8 13.34 -8.89 -5.27
CA PHE A 8 11.94 -8.92 -4.87
C PHE A 8 11.17 -9.92 -5.74
N SER A 9 10.47 -10.86 -5.12
CA SER A 9 9.62 -11.79 -5.85
C SER A 9 8.42 -11.07 -6.45
N ARG A 10 7.97 -11.52 -7.63
CA ARG A 10 6.80 -10.93 -8.27
C ARG A 10 5.56 -11.13 -7.40
N LEU A 11 4.80 -10.07 -7.23
CA LEU A 11 3.52 -10.07 -6.55
C LEU A 11 2.43 -10.42 -7.57
N VAL A 12 1.97 -11.68 -7.58
CA VAL A 12 1.12 -12.18 -8.66
C VAL A 12 -0.29 -11.59 -8.62
N ASN A 13 -0.84 -11.32 -7.43
CA ASN A 13 -2.19 -10.77 -7.33
C ASN A 13 -2.27 -9.24 -7.21
N THR A 14 -1.16 -8.50 -7.12
CA THR A 14 -1.22 -7.03 -6.99
C THR A 14 -1.77 -6.36 -8.23
N GLU A 15 -1.41 -6.84 -9.42
CA GLU A 15 -2.01 -6.34 -10.67
C GLU A 15 -3.52 -6.59 -10.73
N LYS A 16 -3.97 -7.75 -10.22
CA LYS A 16 -5.40 -8.07 -10.13
C LYS A 16 -6.10 -7.17 -9.11
N GLU A 17 -5.47 -6.95 -7.95
CA GLU A 17 -5.97 -6.06 -6.90
C GLU A 17 -6.20 -4.65 -7.42
N VAL A 18 -5.18 -4.02 -8.01
CA VAL A 18 -5.27 -2.67 -8.54
C VAL A 18 -6.33 -2.58 -9.63
N LYS A 19 -6.40 -3.57 -10.53
CA LYS A 19 -7.42 -3.60 -11.59
C LYS A 19 -8.83 -3.74 -11.05
N GLU A 20 -9.05 -4.55 -10.04
CA GLU A 20 -10.40 -4.74 -9.48
C GLU A 20 -10.85 -3.59 -8.62
N VAL A 21 -9.98 -3.07 -7.75
CA VAL A 21 -10.26 -1.86 -6.98
C VAL A 21 -10.52 -0.69 -7.94
N GLY A 22 -9.69 -0.52 -8.97
CA GLY A 22 -9.84 0.54 -9.96
C GLY A 22 -11.18 0.50 -10.71
N LYS A 23 -11.72 -0.69 -10.99
CA LYS A 23 -13.02 -0.86 -11.65
C LYS A 23 -14.21 -0.39 -10.79
N LEU A 24 -14.09 -0.40 -9.46
CA LEU A 24 -15.16 0.02 -8.56
C LEU A 24 -15.52 1.51 -8.73
N PHE A 25 -14.55 2.34 -9.09
CA PHE A 25 -14.68 3.80 -9.14
C PHE A 25 -14.99 4.37 -10.53
N GLY A 26 -15.01 3.54 -11.58
CA GLY A 26 -15.33 3.94 -12.96
C GLY A 26 -14.22 4.75 -13.65
N GLN A 27 -13.79 5.86 -13.04
CA GLN A 27 -12.61 6.62 -13.43
C GLN A 27 -11.49 6.38 -12.42
N SER A 28 -10.50 5.58 -12.78
CA SER A 28 -9.31 5.33 -11.98
C SER A 28 -8.07 5.43 -12.84
N GLN A 29 -7.02 5.98 -12.23
CA GLN A 29 -5.69 5.93 -12.82
C GLN A 29 -4.95 4.74 -12.24
N MET A 30 -4.47 3.87 -13.13
CA MET A 30 -3.75 2.67 -12.76
C MET A 30 -2.33 2.75 -13.33
N MET A 31 -1.35 2.62 -12.46
CA MET A 31 0.05 2.43 -12.83
C MET A 31 0.41 0.99 -12.56
N LEU A 32 0.85 0.25 -13.59
CA LEU A 32 1.09 -1.19 -13.51
C LEU A 32 2.45 -1.54 -14.12
N GLY A 33 3.09 -2.58 -13.58
CA GLY A 33 4.39 -3.05 -14.09
C GLY A 33 5.42 -1.92 -14.13
N ILE A 34 6.04 -1.70 -15.28
CA ILE A 34 7.06 -0.65 -15.46
C ILE A 34 6.50 0.77 -15.29
N ASP A 35 5.19 0.95 -15.46
CA ASP A 35 4.54 2.26 -15.30
C ASP A 35 4.30 2.61 -13.84
N ALA A 36 4.31 1.62 -12.94
CA ALA A 36 4.27 1.82 -11.49
C ALA A 36 5.66 2.24 -10.99
N ASN A 37 6.13 3.41 -11.40
CA ASN A 37 7.44 3.95 -11.03
C ASN A 37 7.32 5.33 -10.37
N GLU A 38 8.38 5.75 -9.69
CA GLU A 38 8.39 6.99 -8.92
C GLU A 38 8.21 8.25 -9.76
N GLU A 39 8.85 8.34 -10.93
CA GLU A 39 8.74 9.52 -11.80
C GLU A 39 7.29 9.75 -12.21
N LYS A 40 6.60 8.68 -12.64
CA LYS A 40 5.18 8.77 -13.01
C LYS A 40 4.30 9.10 -11.80
N LEU A 41 4.56 8.48 -10.65
CA LEU A 41 3.82 8.77 -9.43
C LEU A 41 3.97 10.24 -8.98
N LYS A 42 5.21 10.75 -8.96
CA LYS A 42 5.56 12.11 -8.54
C LYS A 42 5.05 13.16 -9.54
N ALA A 43 4.82 12.78 -10.80
CA ALA A 43 4.23 13.64 -11.82
C ALA A 43 2.69 13.75 -11.74
N GLU A 44 2.03 12.89 -10.96
CA GLU A 44 0.58 12.94 -10.80
C GLU A 44 0.11 14.03 -9.85
N ASP A 45 -1.05 14.60 -10.17
CA ASP A 45 -1.82 15.39 -9.21
C ASP A 45 -2.55 14.47 -8.24
N LEU A 46 -1.92 14.21 -7.10
CA LEU A 46 -2.47 13.43 -6.00
C LEU A 46 -3.44 14.23 -5.12
N THR A 47 -3.51 15.55 -5.27
CA THR A 47 -4.50 16.38 -4.55
C THR A 47 -5.91 16.19 -5.10
N ALA A 48 -6.03 15.75 -6.35
CA ALA A 48 -7.30 15.39 -6.98
C ALA A 48 -7.77 13.96 -6.64
N ARG A 49 -7.03 13.20 -5.82
CA ARG A 49 -7.29 11.78 -5.58
C ARG A 49 -7.74 11.54 -4.14
N LYS A 50 -9.03 11.24 -3.96
CA LYS A 50 -9.59 10.85 -2.65
C LYS A 50 -9.07 9.52 -2.14
N TYR A 51 -8.82 8.58 -3.06
CA TYR A 51 -8.43 7.22 -2.73
C TYR A 51 -7.15 6.86 -3.49
N VAL A 52 -6.11 6.46 -2.77
CA VAL A 52 -4.83 6.02 -3.33
C VAL A 52 -4.51 4.63 -2.79
N LEU A 53 -4.11 3.71 -3.65
CA LEU A 53 -3.75 2.33 -3.28
C LEU A 53 -2.36 2.01 -3.81
N PHE A 54 -1.46 1.62 -2.92
CA PHE A 54 -0.15 1.07 -3.23
C PHE A 54 -0.18 -0.44 -3.03
N SER A 55 -0.06 -1.19 -4.13
CA SER A 55 -0.05 -2.66 -4.14
C SER A 55 1.34 -3.16 -4.52
N THR A 56 2.26 -3.12 -3.56
CA THR A 56 3.69 -3.33 -3.81
C THR A 56 4.44 -3.89 -2.60
N HIS A 57 5.76 -4.03 -2.65
CA HIS A 57 6.55 -4.37 -1.46
C HIS A 57 6.81 -3.14 -0.60
N GLY A 58 6.75 -3.30 0.72
CA GLY A 58 7.28 -2.32 1.67
C GLY A 58 8.56 -2.87 2.29
N ILE A 59 9.54 -1.99 2.51
CA ILE A 59 10.79 -2.32 3.20
C ILE A 59 11.00 -1.43 4.42
N LEU A 60 11.67 -1.98 5.42
CA LEU A 60 12.11 -1.22 6.60
C LEU A 60 13.46 -0.53 6.32
N GLY A 61 13.75 0.51 7.10
CA GLY A 61 15.05 1.16 7.05
C GLY A 61 16.18 0.18 7.37
N ASN A 62 17.27 0.27 6.61
CA ASN A 62 18.45 -0.60 6.67
C ASN A 62 18.25 -2.05 6.19
N GLU A 63 17.08 -2.45 5.69
CA GLU A 63 16.95 -3.73 4.98
C GLU A 63 17.77 -3.75 3.69
N ILE A 64 17.88 -2.58 3.06
CA ILE A 64 18.82 -2.30 1.99
C ILE A 64 19.87 -1.32 2.54
N PRO A 65 21.19 -1.63 2.46
CA PRO A 65 22.25 -0.88 3.16
C PRO A 65 22.26 0.63 2.91
N TYR A 66 21.86 1.06 1.71
CA TYR A 66 21.81 2.49 1.34
C TYR A 66 20.45 3.15 1.59
N ILE A 67 19.39 2.36 1.86
CA ILE A 67 18.06 2.89 2.21
C ILE A 67 17.94 2.92 3.73
N LYS A 68 18.05 4.11 4.33
CA LYS A 68 18.08 4.29 5.79
C LYS A 68 16.71 4.43 6.44
N GLN A 69 15.66 4.50 5.64
CA GLN A 69 14.29 4.77 6.08
C GLN A 69 13.31 3.81 5.44
N PRO A 70 12.09 3.65 6.00
CA PRO A 70 11.05 2.87 5.37
C PRO A 70 10.73 3.36 3.95
N ALA A 71 10.43 2.44 3.04
CA ALA A 71 10.12 2.77 1.66
C ALA A 71 9.12 1.79 1.03
N LEU A 72 8.39 2.26 0.02
CA LEU A 72 7.64 1.42 -0.91
C LEU A 72 8.51 1.13 -2.12
N VAL A 73 8.64 -0.14 -2.48
CA VAL A 73 9.37 -0.55 -3.68
C VAL A 73 8.44 -0.34 -4.88
N LEU A 74 8.80 0.49 -5.84
CA LEU A 74 8.10 0.63 -7.11
C LEU A 74 8.86 -0.14 -8.21
N SER A 75 8.62 0.16 -9.48
CA SER A 75 9.37 -0.46 -10.57
C SER A 75 10.83 -0.07 -10.51
N LEU A 76 11.70 -1.06 -10.23
CA LEU A 76 13.16 -0.91 -10.21
C LEU A 76 13.79 -0.89 -11.62
N VAL A 77 12.96 -0.98 -12.66
CA VAL A 77 13.39 -1.10 -14.06
C VAL A 77 12.60 -0.16 -14.94
N GLY A 78 13.23 0.31 -16.02
CA GLY A 78 12.60 1.23 -16.97
C GLY A 78 12.57 2.69 -16.51
N ASN A 79 13.33 3.05 -15.47
CA ASN A 79 13.55 4.42 -15.03
C ASN A 79 15.03 4.60 -14.64
N ASP A 80 15.68 5.63 -15.18
CA ASP A 80 17.08 5.97 -14.89
C ASP A 80 17.24 7.17 -13.95
N LYS A 81 16.16 7.93 -13.71
CA LYS A 81 16.13 9.14 -12.88
C LYS A 81 15.87 8.87 -11.41
N GLU A 82 15.11 7.82 -11.13
CA GLU A 82 14.71 7.41 -9.78
C GLU A 82 15.30 6.02 -9.46
N ASP A 83 15.40 5.68 -8.18
CA ASP A 83 15.98 4.40 -7.73
C ASP A 83 14.95 3.28 -7.51
N GLY A 84 13.67 3.63 -7.59
CA GLY A 84 12.52 2.74 -7.44
C GLY A 84 12.13 2.48 -5.98
N PHE A 85 12.67 3.23 -5.02
CA PHE A 85 12.30 3.17 -3.61
C PHE A 85 11.64 4.48 -3.19
N LEU A 86 10.30 4.53 -3.21
CA LEU A 86 9.57 5.68 -2.70
C LEU A 86 9.69 5.72 -1.17
N THR A 87 10.63 6.50 -0.69
CA THR A 87 11.01 6.54 0.72
C THR A 87 10.11 7.47 1.55
N ALA A 88 10.10 7.28 2.88
CA ALA A 88 9.36 8.15 3.78
C ALA A 88 9.70 9.65 3.61
N ALA A 89 10.98 10.02 3.42
CA ALA A 89 11.35 11.42 3.20
C ALA A 89 10.82 11.99 1.87
N GLU A 90 10.70 11.18 0.84
CA GLU A 90 10.10 11.62 -0.42
C GLU A 90 8.61 11.81 -0.27
N ILE A 91 7.94 10.88 0.43
CA ILE A 91 6.52 10.99 0.75
C ILE A 91 6.25 12.26 1.56
N PHE A 92 7.12 12.63 2.51
CA PHE A 92 7.00 13.89 3.25
C PHE A 92 6.99 15.15 2.35
N ASN A 93 7.58 15.09 1.16
CA ASN A 93 7.61 16.19 0.21
C ASN A 93 6.50 16.11 -0.86
N MET A 94 5.64 15.08 -0.80
CA MET A 94 4.48 14.97 -1.67
C MET A 94 3.37 15.90 -1.21
N ASN A 95 2.48 16.26 -2.13
CA ASN A 95 1.28 17.05 -1.87
C ASN A 95 0.05 16.22 -2.23
N MET A 96 -0.76 15.89 -1.23
CA MET A 96 -1.93 15.03 -1.32
C MET A 96 -3.13 15.69 -0.63
N ASN A 97 -4.32 15.21 -0.96
CA ASN A 97 -5.56 15.57 -0.28
C ASN A 97 -6.49 14.34 -0.33
N ALA A 98 -5.99 13.24 0.22
CA ALA A 98 -6.59 11.92 0.09
C ALA A 98 -7.32 11.52 1.39
N ASP A 99 -8.58 11.12 1.27
CA ASP A 99 -9.35 10.55 2.37
C ASP A 99 -8.71 9.23 2.89
N ILE A 100 -8.13 8.43 1.98
CA ILE A 100 -7.45 7.17 2.33
C ILE A 100 -6.23 6.91 1.44
N VAL A 101 -5.13 6.47 2.06
CA VAL A 101 -4.04 5.74 1.40
C VAL A 101 -4.07 4.29 1.88
N GLY A 102 -4.28 3.36 0.96
CA GLY A 102 -4.17 1.91 1.20
C GLY A 102 -2.76 1.43 0.92
N LEU A 103 -2.09 0.87 1.94
CA LEU A 103 -0.80 0.20 1.80
C LEU A 103 -1.03 -1.30 1.81
N SER A 104 -1.28 -1.87 0.61
CA SER A 104 -1.21 -3.31 0.37
C SER A 104 0.25 -3.73 0.22
N ALA A 105 1.08 -3.29 1.17
CA ALA A 105 2.52 -3.30 1.09
C ALA A 105 3.14 -3.97 2.30
N CYS A 106 3.10 -5.30 2.31
CA CYS A 106 3.80 -6.16 3.25
C CYS A 106 3.90 -7.55 2.65
N LYS A 107 5.09 -7.96 2.21
CA LYS A 107 5.33 -9.38 1.88
C LYS A 107 6.33 -10.03 2.81
N THR A 108 5.88 -11.19 3.27
CA THR A 108 6.64 -12.39 3.56
C THR A 108 7.74 -12.61 2.51
N GLY A 109 8.98 -12.69 2.97
CA GLY A 109 10.14 -13.08 2.15
C GLY A 109 11.46 -13.04 2.89
N LEU A 110 11.58 -12.17 3.91
CA LEU A 110 12.79 -12.02 4.72
C LEU A 110 12.64 -12.51 6.18
N GLY A 111 11.46 -13.00 6.58
CA GLY A 111 11.22 -13.44 7.96
C GLY A 111 11.23 -12.32 9.00
N VAL A 112 11.19 -11.06 8.57
CA VAL A 112 11.27 -9.89 9.44
C VAL A 112 9.85 -9.46 9.83
N GLN A 113 9.59 -9.40 11.14
CA GLN A 113 8.41 -8.70 11.65
C GLN A 113 8.52 -7.24 11.21
N SER A 114 7.45 -6.65 10.67
CA SER A 114 7.40 -5.21 10.47
C SER A 114 7.65 -4.56 11.83
N ALA A 115 8.87 -4.10 12.10
CA ALA A 115 9.16 -3.38 13.33
C ALA A 115 8.22 -2.18 13.35
N GLY A 116 7.51 -1.95 14.46
CA GLY A 116 6.45 -0.94 14.54
C GLY A 116 6.88 0.44 14.03
N GLU A 117 8.17 0.75 14.10
CA GLU A 117 8.78 1.98 13.58
C GLU A 117 8.59 2.18 12.06
N GLY A 118 8.62 1.12 11.25
CA GLY A 118 8.49 1.25 9.80
C GLY A 118 7.07 1.53 9.33
N VAL A 119 6.10 0.81 9.91
CA VAL A 119 4.66 1.03 9.70
C VAL A 119 4.26 2.42 10.17
N VAL A 120 4.78 2.86 11.33
CA VAL A 120 4.57 4.21 11.85
C VAL A 120 5.22 5.27 10.96
N GLY A 121 6.43 5.01 10.43
CA GLY A 121 7.17 5.94 9.59
C GLY A 121 6.46 6.27 8.28
N LEU A 122 6.05 5.25 7.50
CA LEU A 122 5.30 5.46 6.25
C LEU A 122 3.94 6.09 6.50
N SER A 123 3.21 5.61 7.51
CA SER A 123 1.88 6.15 7.82
C SER A 123 1.96 7.63 8.19
N ARG A 124 2.96 8.03 9.00
CA ARG A 124 3.20 9.45 9.33
C ARG A 124 3.57 10.28 8.11
N ALA A 125 4.40 9.76 7.22
CA ALA A 125 4.78 10.47 6.00
C ALA A 125 3.57 10.74 5.11
N PHE A 126 2.70 9.75 4.87
CA PHE A 126 1.48 9.94 4.08
C PHE A 126 0.48 10.89 4.76
N MET A 127 0.33 10.80 6.08
CA MET A 127 -0.53 11.75 6.82
C MET A 127 0.00 13.18 6.70
N TYR A 128 1.32 13.38 6.84
CA TYR A 128 1.94 14.69 6.67
C TYR A 128 1.77 15.22 5.24
N ALA A 129 1.84 14.36 4.24
CA ALA A 129 1.63 14.71 2.84
C ALA A 129 0.18 15.16 2.54
N GLY A 130 -0.76 15.04 3.48
CA GLY A 130 -2.16 15.46 3.32
C GLY A 130 -3.15 14.30 3.14
N THR A 131 -2.86 13.13 3.72
CA THR A 131 -3.80 12.01 3.79
C THR A 131 -4.50 11.97 5.15
N ASP A 132 -5.83 11.88 5.19
CA ASP A 132 -6.58 11.81 6.46
C ASP A 132 -6.34 10.50 7.20
N THR A 133 -6.22 9.40 6.44
CA THR A 133 -6.12 8.05 6.99
C THR A 133 -5.27 7.15 6.13
N VAL A 134 -4.46 6.31 6.79
CA VAL A 134 -3.65 5.28 6.14
C VAL A 134 -4.14 3.90 6.61
N LEU A 135 -4.52 3.05 5.66
CA LEU A 135 -4.78 1.64 5.90
C LEU A 135 -3.46 0.87 5.73
N VAL A 136 -2.97 0.25 6.80
CA VAL A 136 -1.66 -0.40 6.81
C VAL A 136 -1.70 -1.73 7.57
N SER A 137 -0.84 -2.67 7.18
CA SER A 137 -0.69 -3.97 7.86
C SER A 137 0.38 -3.93 8.95
N LEU A 138 0.06 -4.55 10.09
CA LEU A 138 0.95 -4.70 11.24
C LEU A 138 2.04 -5.77 11.07
N TRP A 139 1.81 -6.76 10.20
CA TRP A 139 2.75 -7.85 9.93
C TRP A 139 2.68 -8.27 8.47
N SER A 140 3.58 -9.17 8.07
CA SER A 140 3.61 -9.77 6.73
C SER A 140 2.30 -10.50 6.40
N VAL A 141 1.67 -10.16 5.28
CA VAL A 141 0.33 -10.65 4.93
C VAL A 141 0.36 -11.65 3.76
N SER A 142 -0.69 -12.48 3.67
CA SER A 142 -0.89 -13.36 2.50
C SER A 142 -1.39 -12.54 1.31
N ASP A 143 -0.78 -12.79 0.14
CA ASP A 143 -1.11 -12.12 -1.13
C ASP A 143 -2.61 -12.27 -1.48
N GLU A 144 -3.18 -13.46 -1.29
CA GLU A 144 -4.57 -13.73 -1.66
C GLU A 144 -5.58 -13.10 -0.69
N SER A 145 -5.38 -13.24 0.63
CA SER A 145 -6.30 -12.69 1.61
C SER A 145 -6.27 -11.15 1.61
N THR A 146 -5.10 -10.57 1.36
CA THR A 146 -4.92 -9.12 1.25
C THR A 146 -5.69 -8.55 0.07
N TYR A 147 -5.52 -9.16 -1.11
CA TYR A 147 -6.28 -8.77 -2.30
C TYR A 147 -7.79 -8.79 -2.04
N LYS A 148 -8.31 -9.87 -1.45
CA LYS A 148 -9.74 -9.99 -1.10
C LYS A 148 -10.19 -8.92 -0.09
N LEU A 149 -9.36 -8.63 0.91
CA LEU A 149 -9.64 -7.60 1.90
C LEU A 149 -9.67 -6.20 1.28
N MET A 150 -8.68 -5.86 0.44
CA MET A 150 -8.60 -4.56 -0.23
C MET A 150 -9.80 -4.33 -1.14
N VAL A 151 -10.16 -5.31 -1.97
CA VAL A 151 -11.35 -5.20 -2.84
C VAL A 151 -12.60 -4.95 -2.00
N LYS A 152 -12.82 -5.70 -0.91
CA LYS A 152 -14.00 -5.49 -0.05
C LYS A 152 -13.99 -4.19 0.73
N PHE A 153 -12.83 -3.75 1.17
CA PHE A 153 -12.67 -2.48 1.87
C PHE A 153 -13.03 -1.31 0.95
N PHE A 154 -12.42 -1.23 -0.23
CA PHE A 154 -12.69 -0.16 -1.19
C PHE A 154 -14.11 -0.23 -1.79
N ASP A 155 -14.68 -1.43 -1.94
CA ASP A 155 -16.10 -1.58 -2.30
C ASP A 155 -17.02 -0.99 -1.22
N GLY A 156 -16.70 -1.21 0.07
CA GLY A 156 -17.42 -0.57 1.17
C GLY A 156 -17.39 0.96 1.08
N LEU A 157 -16.20 1.54 0.86
CA LEU A 157 -16.03 2.99 0.70
C LEU A 157 -16.78 3.53 -0.52
N LYS A 158 -16.70 2.84 -1.66
CA LYS A 158 -17.42 3.20 -2.89
C LYS A 158 -18.94 3.28 -2.69
N ASN A 159 -19.47 2.41 -1.83
CA ASN A 159 -20.87 2.33 -1.47
C ASN A 159 -21.26 3.23 -0.28
N GLY A 160 -20.38 4.17 0.12
CA GLY A 160 -20.68 5.21 1.10
C GLY A 160 -20.56 4.77 2.56
N LYS A 161 -19.93 3.62 2.84
CA LYS A 161 -19.60 3.24 4.23
C LYS A 161 -18.44 4.08 4.74
N ASP A 162 -18.44 4.37 6.04
CA ASP A 162 -17.28 4.93 6.71
C ASP A 162 -16.11 3.94 6.74
N LYS A 163 -14.90 4.46 6.97
CA LYS A 163 -13.64 3.71 6.92
C LYS A 163 -13.63 2.54 7.91
N LEU A 164 -14.15 2.73 9.13
CA LEU A 164 -14.18 1.69 10.16
C LEU A 164 -15.15 0.56 9.80
N THR A 165 -16.36 0.90 9.36
CA THR A 165 -17.37 -0.07 8.95
C THR A 165 -16.90 -0.85 7.72
N ALA A 166 -16.32 -0.18 6.72
CA ALA A 166 -15.75 -0.83 5.55
C ALA A 166 -14.66 -1.85 5.93
N LEU A 167 -13.74 -1.49 6.84
CA LEU A 167 -12.68 -2.40 7.28
C LEU A 167 -13.24 -3.56 8.10
N LYS A 168 -14.18 -3.31 9.02
CA LYS A 168 -14.84 -4.34 9.81
C LYS A 168 -15.54 -5.37 8.92
N ASP A 169 -16.27 -4.91 7.91
CA ASP A 169 -16.98 -5.78 6.98
C ASP A 169 -16.02 -6.59 6.11
N ALA A 170 -14.93 -5.98 5.62
CA ALA A 170 -13.89 -6.69 4.88
C ALA A 170 -13.23 -7.81 5.72
N LYS A 171 -12.95 -7.54 7.00
CA LYS A 171 -12.43 -8.56 7.94
C LYS A 171 -13.43 -9.69 8.17
N ASN A 172 -14.70 -9.37 8.37
CA ASN A 172 -15.74 -10.37 8.56
C ASN A 172 -15.95 -11.22 7.31
N TYR A 173 -15.90 -10.61 6.12
CA TYR A 173 -15.97 -11.33 4.85
C TYR A 173 -14.84 -12.37 4.73
N LEU A 174 -13.60 -12.02 5.08
CA LEU A 174 -12.51 -12.99 5.07
C LEU A 174 -12.77 -14.16 6.02
N ARG A 175 -13.18 -13.86 7.26
CA ARG A 175 -13.50 -14.88 8.27
C ARG A 175 -14.57 -15.85 7.78
N SER A 176 -15.65 -15.35 7.18
CA SER A 176 -16.72 -16.21 6.63
C SER A 176 -16.32 -16.94 5.35
N SER A 177 -15.21 -16.56 4.71
CA SER A 177 -14.72 -17.14 3.45
C SER A 177 -13.59 -18.16 3.66
N GLY A 178 -13.46 -18.71 4.88
CA GLY A 178 -12.47 -19.75 5.21
C GLY A 178 -11.12 -19.24 5.72
N TYR A 179 -10.92 -17.92 5.83
CA TYR A 179 -9.73 -17.33 6.45
C TYR A 179 -9.93 -17.13 7.95
N GLU A 180 -10.12 -18.21 8.71
CA GLU A 180 -10.47 -18.14 10.13
C GLU A 180 -9.30 -17.63 11.00
N ASN A 181 -8.07 -17.98 10.63
CA ASN A 181 -6.88 -17.60 11.38
C ASN A 181 -6.68 -16.06 11.34
N PRO A 182 -6.50 -15.38 12.51
CA PRO A 182 -6.22 -13.94 12.58
C PRO A 182 -5.10 -13.44 11.70
N PHE A 183 -4.12 -14.28 11.38
CA PHE A 183 -3.04 -13.99 10.45
C PHE A 183 -3.55 -13.35 9.13
N TYR A 184 -4.71 -13.77 8.63
CA TYR A 184 -5.24 -13.34 7.33
C TYR A 184 -6.07 -12.05 7.38
N TRP A 185 -6.76 -11.75 8.48
CA TRP A 185 -7.74 -10.65 8.56
C TRP A 185 -7.43 -9.61 9.63
N ALA A 186 -6.66 -9.94 10.67
CA ALA A 186 -6.30 -9.00 11.71
C ALA A 186 -5.17 -8.00 11.38
N PRO A 187 -4.28 -8.17 10.37
CA PRO A 187 -3.11 -7.29 10.24
C PRO A 187 -3.46 -5.84 9.93
N PHE A 188 -4.54 -5.61 9.17
CA PHE A 188 -4.85 -4.28 8.67
C PHE A 188 -5.51 -3.40 9.73
N ILE A 189 -4.96 -2.21 9.94
CA ILE A 189 -5.48 -1.17 10.83
C ILE A 189 -5.57 0.15 10.09
N LEU A 190 -6.41 1.05 10.59
CA LEU A 190 -6.49 2.44 10.15
C LEU A 190 -5.66 3.30 11.10
N MET A 191 -4.82 4.17 10.54
CA MET A 191 -4.07 5.20 11.26
C MET A 191 -4.49 6.57 10.74
N GLY A 192 -5.00 7.43 11.62
CA GLY A 192 -5.53 8.76 11.25
C GLY A 192 -6.99 8.92 11.66
N GLU A 193 -7.70 9.84 10.99
CA GLU A 193 -9.09 10.17 11.32
C GLU A 193 -10.06 9.07 10.87
N ALA A 194 -10.98 8.67 11.73
CA ALA A 194 -11.89 7.56 11.43
C ALA A 194 -13.18 7.96 10.69
N ASN A 195 -13.46 9.26 10.58
CA ASN A 195 -14.76 9.82 10.18
C ASN A 195 -14.69 10.58 8.86
#